data_AF-A0A357N851-F1
#
_entry.id   AF-A0A357N851-F1
#
_cell.length_a   1.000
_cell.length_b   1.000
_cell.length_c   1.000
_cell.angle_alpha   90.00
_cell.angle_beta   90.00
_cell.angle_gamma   90.00
#
_symmetry.space_group_name_H-M   'P 1'
#
loop_
_entity.id
_entity.type
_entity.pdbx_description
1 polymer ?
#
loop_
_entity_poly.entity_id
_entity_poly.type
_entity_poly.pdbx_seq_one_letter_code
_entity_poly.pdbx_strand_id
1 'polypeptide(L)' 'MYDLHCHILPAIDDGAKDMKESVAMLQLARSSGSDGLVATPHVIEGKWLPSWEEIVARCAEVNEAARKNN' A
#
# COMPACT_ATOMS: atom_id res chain seq x y z
N MET A 1 14.18 -6.74 -6.20
CA MET A 1 13.28 -6.39 -7.31
C MET A 1 12.38 -5.21 -6.90
N TYR A 2 12.05 -4.29 -7.80
CA TYR A 2 11.05 -3.24 -7.52
C TYR A 2 9.71 -3.62 -8.14
N ASP A 3 8.66 -3.68 -7.32
CA ASP A 3 7.29 -3.81 -7.80
C ASP A 3 6.72 -2.41 -8.08
N LEU A 4 6.23 -2.22 -9.30
CA LEU A 4 5.72 -0.93 -9.76
C LEU A 4 4.20 -0.84 -9.71
N HIS A 5 3.50 -1.89 -9.26
CA HIS A 5 2.05 -1.90 -9.19
C HIS A 5 1.54 -2.70 -7.99
N CYS A 6 1.20 -2.01 -6.91
CA CYS A 6 0.75 -2.64 -5.68
C CYS A 6 -0.40 -1.88 -5.00
N HIS A 7 -1.46 -2.61 -4.65
CA HIS A 7 -2.60 -2.12 -3.87
C HIS A 7 -2.36 -2.28 -2.37
N ILE A 8 -1.27 -1.67 -1.89
CA ILE A 8 -0.74 -1.82 -0.53
C ILE A 8 -1.38 -0.85 0.47
N LEU A 9 -2.14 0.15 0.01
CA LEU A 9 -2.68 1.20 0.87
C LEU A 9 -3.96 0.71 1.58
N PRO A 10 -4.05 0.80 2.92
CA PRO A 10 -5.16 0.25 3.66
C PRO A 10 -6.44 1.05 3.43
N ALA A 11 -7.54 0.32 3.19
CA ALA A 11 -8.90 0.83 3.11
C ALA A 11 -9.14 1.90 2.03
N ILE A 12 -8.30 1.98 0.98
CA ILE A 12 -8.49 2.90 -0.15
C ILE A 12 -9.32 2.27 -1.27
N ASP A 13 -9.04 1.00 -1.60
CA ASP A 13 -9.66 0.28 -2.71
C ASP A 13 -9.90 -1.20 -2.36
N ASP A 14 -9.85 -2.08 -3.35
CA ASP A 14 -9.99 -3.53 -3.19
C ASP A 14 -8.69 -4.27 -2.84
N GLY A 15 -7.62 -3.53 -2.54
CA GLY A 15 -6.38 -4.05 -1.97
C GLY A 15 -6.48 -4.40 -0.48
N ALA A 16 -5.52 -3.92 0.30
CA ALA A 16 -5.50 -4.14 1.75
C ALA A 16 -6.72 -3.53 2.45
N LYS A 17 -7.45 -4.33 3.25
CA LYS A 17 -8.64 -3.85 3.98
C LYS A 17 -8.29 -2.98 5.18
N ASP A 18 -7.15 -3.24 5.79
CA ASP A 18 -6.66 -2.53 6.96
C ASP A 18 -5.13 -2.52 7.01
N MET A 19 -4.59 -1.83 8.02
CA MET A 19 -3.14 -1.71 8.21
C MET A 19 -2.48 -3.07 8.52
N LYS A 20 -3.21 -4.00 9.15
CA LYS A 20 -2.68 -5.34 9.46
C LYS A 20 -2.47 -6.14 8.18
N GLU A 21 -3.42 -6.09 7.25
CA GLU A 21 -3.30 -6.72 5.94
C GLU A 21 -2.20 -6.06 5.10
N SER A 22 -2.07 -4.72 5.14
CA SER A 22 -0.98 -3.99 4.49
C SER A 22 0.40 -4.45 4.97
N VAL A 23 0.59 -4.60 6.29
CA VAL A 23 1.84 -5.11 6.87
C VAL A 23 2.11 -6.56 6.47
N ALA A 24 1.08 -7.41 6.44
CA ALA A 24 1.24 -8.80 5.98
C ALA A 24 1.68 -8.85 4.50
N MET A 25 1.13 -8.00 3.64
CA MET A 25 1.54 -7.86 2.24
C MET A 25 2.98 -7.37 2.11
N LEU A 26 3.42 -6.40 2.93
CA LEU A 26 4.82 -5.95 2.97
C LEU A 26 5.79 -7.09 3.33
N GLN A 27 5.44 -7.88 4.35
CA GLN A 27 6.24 -9.04 4.77
C GLN A 27 6.34 -10.08 3.66
N LEU A 28 5.21 -10.36 2.99
CA LEU A 28 5.17 -11.27 1.85
C LEU A 28 6.05 -10.78 0.69
N ALA A 29 5.93 -9.50 0.31
CA ALA A 29 6.72 -8.89 -0.75
C ALA A 29 8.22 -8.97 -0.47
N ARG A 30 8.64 -8.68 0.77
CA ARG A 30 10.04 -8.81 1.21
C ARG A 30 10.52 -10.25 1.15
N SER A 31 9.73 -11.20 1.67
CA SER A 31 10.06 -12.63 1.62
C SER A 31 10.16 -13.18 0.20
N SER A 32 9.51 -12.51 -0.76
CA SER A 32 9.54 -12.82 -2.19
C SER A 32 10.67 -12.10 -2.95
N GLY A 33 11.55 -11.36 -2.26
CA GLY A 33 12.72 -10.70 -2.86
C GLY A 33 12.45 -9.29 -3.43
N SER A 34 11.38 -8.63 -2.99
CA SER A 34 11.12 -7.23 -3.34
C SER A 34 11.94 -6.28 -2.45
N ASP A 35 12.67 -5.36 -3.09
CA ASP A 35 13.47 -4.31 -2.45
C ASP A 35 12.65 -3.02 -2.23
N GLY A 36 11.56 -2.86 -2.97
CA GLY A 36 10.66 -1.72 -2.86
C GLY A 36 9.38 -1.91 -3.66
N LEU A 37 8.36 -1.15 -3.28
CA LEU A 37 7.02 -1.17 -3.87
C LEU A 37 6.61 0.26 -4.23
N VAL A 38 5.88 0.41 -5.33
CA VAL A 38 5.15 1.64 -5.67
C VAL A 38 3.67 1.40 -5.43
N ALA A 39 3.07 2.20 -4.55
CA ALA A 39 1.64 2.16 -4.33
C ALA A 39 0.89 2.75 -5.53
N THR A 40 -0.02 1.97 -6.10
CA THR A 40 -0.83 2.37 -7.28
C THR A 40 -2.30 2.04 -7.04
N PRO A 41 -2.96 2.68 -6.06
CA PRO A 41 -4.36 2.40 -5.77
C PRO A 41 -5.24 2.78 -6.96
N HIS A 42 -6.45 2.24 -6.98
CA HIS A 42 -7.47 2.66 -7.93
C HIS A 42 -7.87 4.14 -7.74
N VAL A 43 -7.96 4.84 -8.86
CA VAL A 43 -8.50 6.20 -8.98
C VAL A 43 -9.52 6.19 -10.13
N ILE A 44 -10.73 5.72 -9.82
CA ILE A 44 -11.82 5.45 -10.74
C ILE A 44 -13.09 6.13 -10.22
N GLU A 45 -13.57 7.13 -10.96
CA GLU A 45 -14.79 7.87 -10.64
C GLU A 45 -16.00 6.93 -10.54
N GLY A 46 -16.86 7.17 -9.54
CA GLY A 46 -18.04 6.34 -9.26
C GLY A 46 -17.75 5.02 -8.56
N LYS A 47 -16.48 4.69 -8.23
CA LYS A 47 -16.11 3.49 -7.48
C LYS A 47 -15.11 3.75 -6.36
N TRP A 48 -13.87 4.08 -6.71
CA TRP A 48 -12.79 4.40 -5.77
C TRP A 48 -12.10 5.66 -6.23
N LEU A 49 -12.44 6.78 -5.60
CA LEU A 49 -11.88 8.08 -5.95
C LEU A 49 -11.32 8.76 -4.69
N PRO A 50 -10.29 8.16 -4.06
CA PRO A 50 -9.62 8.77 -2.91
C PRO A 50 -9.01 10.11 -3.33
N SER A 51 -8.93 11.06 -2.39
CA SER A 51 -8.23 12.32 -2.67
C SER A 51 -6.72 12.10 -2.74
N TRP A 52 -6.00 13.02 -3.38
CA TRP A 52 -4.54 12.96 -3.41
C TRP A 52 -3.95 13.00 -1.99
N GLU A 53 -4.51 13.83 -1.12
CA GLU A 53 -4.12 13.95 0.29
C GLU A 53 -4.29 12.63 1.04
N GLU A 54 -5.38 11.90 0.78
CA GLU A 54 -5.63 10.60 1.38
C GLU A 54 -4.60 9.56 0.91
N ILE A 55 -4.32 9.48 -0.39
CA ILE A 55 -3.30 8.59 -0.95
C ILE A 55 -1.94 8.88 -0.30
N VAL A 56 -1.54 10.15 -0.24
CA VAL A 56 -0.25 10.57 0.35
C VAL A 56 -0.20 10.24 1.85
N ALA A 57 -1.28 10.49 2.59
CA ALA A 57 -1.35 10.16 4.01
C ALA A 57 -1.21 8.65 4.25
N ARG A 58 -1.94 7.82 3.49
CA ARG A 58 -1.82 6.35 3.59
C ARG A 58 -0.43 5.86 3.20
N CYS A 59 0.20 6.44 2.17
CA CYS A 59 1.59 6.16 1.85
C CYS A 59 2.53 6.45 3.02
N ALA A 60 2.35 7.57 3.73
CA ALA A 60 3.17 7.91 4.88
C ALA A 60 2.99 6.89 6.04
N GLU A 61 1.75 6.50 6.32
CA GLU A 61 1.41 5.51 7.35
C GLU A 61 1.99 4.12 7.04
N VAL A 62 1.82 3.63 5.80
CA VAL A 62 2.39 2.34 5.37
C VAL A 62 3.91 2.36 5.42
N ASN A 63 4.54 3.48 5.01
CA ASN A 63 5.98 3.64 5.13
C ASN A 63 6.46 3.64 6.60
N GLU A 64 5.70 4.24 7.52
CA GLU A 64 6.00 4.16 8.95
C GLU A 64 5.88 2.74 9.48
N ALA A 65 4.82 2.02 9.10
CA ALA A 65 4.62 0.63 9.45
C ALA A 65 5.76 -0.25 8.89
N ALA A 66 6.19 -0.04 7.65
CA ALA A 66 7.31 -0.75 7.04
C ALA A 66 8.60 -0.56 7.86
N ARG A 67 8.89 0.66 8.31
CA ARG A 67 10.07 0.95 9.15
C ARG A 67 10.02 0.27 10.53
N LYS A 68 8.85 0.22 11.17
CA LYS A 68 8.68 -0.42 12.49
C LYS A 68 8.82 -1.95 12.45
N ASN A 69 8.52 -2.55 11.29
CA ASN A 69 8.54 -4.00 11.09
C ASN A 69 9.79 -4.48 10.32
N ASN A 70 10.84 -3.65 10.24
CA ASN A 70 12.02 -3.90 9.42
C ASN A 70 13.12 -4.67 10.13
#